data_AF-A0A1Y0B148-F1
#
_entry.id   AF-A0A1Y0B148-F1
#
_cell.length_a   1.000
_cell.length_b   1.000
_cell.length_c   1.000
_cell.angle_alpha   90.00
_cell.angle_beta   90.00
_cell.angle_gamma   90.00
#
_symmetry.space_group_name_H-M   'P 1'
#
loop_
_entity.id
_entity.type
_entity.pdbx_description
1 polymer ?
#
loop_
_entity_poly.entity_id
_entity_poly.type
_entity_poly.pdbx_seq_one_letter_code
_entity_poly.pdbx_strand_id
1 'polypeptide(L)'
;MLRPVVVVTMVVTPMCISLLEKTYYDVHSLYPFAMKAFPMPIGAAAKWVGNLQGQKLEDLYGFIEAYVICPESIKNPVLPYRDEKSGVLLFPTGTFIGVYYSEELKYAQSIGYTVKRYLYERPI
;
A
#
# COMPACT_ATOMS: atom_id res chain seq x y z
N MET A 1 -5.37 -22.45 -1.03
CA MET A 1 -6.60 -23.17 -1.43
C MET A 1 -7.78 -22.44 -0.80
N LEU A 2 -8.43 -21.53 -1.54
CA LEU A 2 -9.56 -20.72 -1.06
C LEU A 2 -10.85 -21.55 -1.24
N ARG A 3 -11.73 -21.62 -0.23
CA ARG A 3 -13.04 -22.28 -0.33
C ARG A 3 -14.15 -21.22 -0.32
N PRO A 4 -15.08 -21.20 -1.30
CA PRO A 4 -16.21 -20.28 -1.28
C PRO A 4 -17.32 -20.78 -0.33
N VAL A 5 -17.96 -19.86 0.39
CA VAL A 5 -19.19 -20.09 1.16
C VAL A 5 -20.34 -19.42 0.41
N VAL A 6 -21.36 -20.18 0.03
CA VAL A 6 -22.53 -19.70 -0.72
C VAL A 6 -23.73 -19.62 0.23
N VAL A 7 -24.33 -18.44 0.38
CA VAL A 7 -25.59 -18.26 1.11
C VAL A 7 -26.68 -17.94 0.09
N VAL A 8 -27.63 -18.85 -0.08
CA VAL A 8 -28.76 -18.72 -1.02
C VAL A 8 -30.01 -18.38 -0.22
N THR A 9 -30.54 -17.17 -0.37
CA THR A 9 -31.90 -16.84 0.07
C THR A 9 -32.81 -16.75 -1.15
N MET A 10 -33.72 -17.72 -1.27
CA MET A 10 -34.75 -17.75 -2.32
C MET A 10 -35.88 -16.78 -1.96
N VAL A 11 -36.13 -15.79 -2.79
CA VAL A 11 -37.39 -15.04 -2.79
C VAL A 11 -37.99 -15.12 -4.19
N VAL A 12 -39.19 -15.67 -4.26
CA VAL A 12 -39.88 -16.09 -5.49
C VAL A 12 -40.67 -14.92 -6.07
N THR A 13 -40.24 -14.35 -7.20
CA THR A 13 -41.13 -13.58 -8.11
C THR A 13 -40.68 -13.70 -9.58
N PRO A 14 -41.62 -13.67 -10.56
CA PRO A 14 -41.34 -14.00 -11.96
C PRO A 14 -41.10 -12.75 -12.80
N MET A 15 -39.97 -12.07 -12.64
CA MET A 15 -39.42 -11.21 -13.70
C MET A 15 -37.90 -11.25 -13.61
N CYS A 16 -37.26 -11.58 -14.74
CA CYS A 16 -35.84 -11.84 -14.85
C CYS A 16 -35.00 -10.65 -14.34
N ILE A 17 -34.44 -10.79 -13.14
CA ILE A 17 -33.39 -9.93 -12.59
C ILE A 17 -32.10 -10.72 -12.77
N SER A 18 -31.17 -10.21 -13.58
CA SER A 18 -29.81 -10.73 -13.64
C SER A 18 -29.18 -10.62 -12.24
N LEU A 19 -28.99 -11.74 -11.56
CA LEU A 19 -28.35 -11.79 -10.25
C LEU A 19 -26.86 -11.48 -10.42
N LEU A 20 -26.41 -10.35 -9.85
CA LEU A 20 -24.98 -10.07 -9.65
C LEU A 20 -24.48 -11.00 -8.53
N GLU A 21 -23.84 -12.11 -8.90
CA GLU A 21 -23.17 -12.98 -7.95
C GLU A 21 -21.92 -12.27 -7.40
N LYS A 22 -21.93 -11.94 -6.11
CA LYS A 22 -20.81 -11.30 -5.41
C LYS A 22 -20.05 -12.35 -4.61
N THR A 23 -18.87 -12.73 -5.09
CA THR A 23 -17.95 -13.62 -4.36
C THR A 23 -17.14 -12.83 -3.35
N TYR A 24 -17.12 -13.26 -2.09
CA TYR A 24 -16.27 -12.72 -1.04
C TYR A 24 -15.14 -13.70 -0.74
N TYR A 25 -13.90 -13.21 -0.76
CA TYR A 25 -12.72 -13.99 -0.44
C TYR A 25 -12.04 -13.42 0.80
N ASP A 26 -11.76 -14.27 1.77
CA ASP A 26 -10.97 -13.93 2.94
C ASP A 26 -9.71 -14.79 3.00
N VAL A 27 -8.62 -14.20 3.49
CA VAL A 27 -7.33 -14.88 3.63
C VAL A 27 -7.21 -15.40 5.06
N HIS A 28 -7.10 -16.71 5.21
CA HIS A 28 -6.91 -17.32 6.53
C HIS A 28 -5.60 -16.86 7.17
N SER A 29 -5.71 -16.20 8.31
CA SER A 29 -4.57 -15.85 9.17
C SER A 29 -3.45 -15.11 8.43
N LEU A 30 -3.81 -14.06 7.70
CA LEU A 30 -2.89 -13.25 6.90
C LEU A 30 -1.67 -12.77 7.70
N TYR A 31 -1.84 -12.28 8.92
CA TYR A 31 -0.73 -11.80 9.75
C TYR A 31 0.24 -12.92 10.16
N PRO A 32 -0.20 -14.04 10.78
CA PRO A 32 0.69 -15.17 11.05
C PRO A 32 1.39 -15.72 9.81
N PHE A 33 0.70 -15.76 8.66
CA PHE A 33 1.32 -16.18 7.41
C PHE A 33 2.44 -15.22 7.01
N ALA A 34 2.21 -13.91 7.06
CA ALA A 34 3.22 -12.91 6.72
C ALA A 34 4.43 -12.99 7.67
N MET A 35 4.21 -13.12 8.97
CA MET A 35 5.27 -13.26 9.97
C MET A 35 6.12 -14.53 9.77
N LYS A 36 5.51 -15.59 9.23
CA LYS A 36 6.20 -16.86 8.94
C LYS A 36 6.96 -16.81 7.60
N ALA A 37 6.38 -16.15 6.59
CA ALA A 37 6.87 -16.22 5.21
C ALA A 37 7.89 -15.12 4.86
N PHE A 38 7.82 -13.95 5.51
CA PHE A 38 8.64 -12.80 5.18
C PHE A 38 9.69 -12.50 6.25
N PRO A 39 10.86 -11.96 5.86
CA PRO A 39 11.86 -11.51 6.82
C PRO A 39 11.31 -10.35 7.66
N MET A 40 11.37 -10.50 8.98
CA MET A 40 10.94 -9.47 9.92
C MET A 40 12.19 -8.78 10.50
N PRO A 41 12.17 -7.45 10.67
CA PRO A 41 13.29 -6.75 11.31
C PRO A 41 13.45 -7.23 12.75
N ILE A 42 14.65 -7.70 13.11
CA ILE A 42 15.00 -8.14 14.46
C ILE A 42 16.35 -7.56 14.90
N GLY A 43 16.43 -7.07 16.15
CA GLY A 43 17.70 -6.81 16.83
C GLY A 43 18.54 -5.59 16.38
N ALA A 44 18.20 -4.92 15.28
CA ALA A 44 18.88 -3.69 14.87
C ALA A 44 18.09 -2.45 15.34
N ALA A 45 18.72 -1.60 16.15
CA ALA A 45 18.16 -0.28 16.47
C ALA A 45 18.05 0.55 15.20
N ALA A 46 16.90 1.20 14.98
CA ALA A 46 16.69 2.10 13.87
C ALA A 46 17.73 3.24 13.96
N LYS A 47 18.64 3.30 12.99
CA LYS A 47 19.62 4.38 12.86
C LYS A 47 19.04 5.47 11.98
N TRP A 48 19.08 6.70 12.48
CA TRP A 48 18.74 7.87 11.69
C TRP A 48 19.86 8.19 10.70
N VAL A 49 19.50 8.34 9.42
CA VAL A 49 20.42 8.70 8.34
C VAL A 49 19.84 9.94 7.65
N GLY A 50 20.47 11.10 7.87
CA GLY A 50 19.97 12.41 7.40
C GLY A 50 20.33 12.75 5.95
N ASN A 51 21.08 11.91 5.24
CA ASN A 51 21.40 12.14 3.83
C ASN A 51 21.42 10.82 3.05
N LEU A 52 20.42 10.66 2.19
CA LEU A 52 20.22 9.48 1.34
C LEU A 52 20.64 9.75 -0.12
N GLN A 53 21.37 10.85 -0.38
CA GLN A 53 21.83 11.17 -1.73
C GLN A 53 22.76 10.07 -2.27
N GLY A 54 22.39 9.51 -3.43
CA GLY A 54 23.16 8.47 -4.11
C GLY A 54 22.86 7.03 -3.67
N GLN A 55 22.00 6.82 -2.67
CA GLN A 55 21.55 5.47 -2.28
C GLN A 55 20.38 5.02 -3.17
N LYS A 56 20.44 3.77 -3.64
CA LYS A 56 19.34 3.15 -4.39
C LYS A 56 18.23 2.74 -3.43
N LEU A 57 16.97 2.79 -3.89
CA LEU A 57 15.84 2.35 -3.08
C LEU A 57 15.96 0.89 -2.62
N GLU A 58 16.57 0.05 -3.46
CA GLU A 58 16.78 -1.39 -3.21
C GLU A 58 17.55 -1.66 -1.91
N ASP A 59 18.56 -0.82 -1.64
CA ASP A 59 19.45 -0.94 -0.48
C ASP A 59 18.85 -0.33 0.80
N LEU A 60 17.76 0.43 0.66
CA LEU A 60 17.10 1.09 1.77
C LEU A 60 16.08 0.17 2.43
N TYR A 61 16.10 0.19 3.77
CA TYR A 61 15.14 -0.52 4.60
C TYR A 61 14.73 0.35 5.79
N GLY A 62 13.46 0.73 5.85
CA GLY A 62 12.93 1.61 6.89
C GLY A 62 11.87 2.58 6.38
N PHE A 63 11.68 3.67 7.12
CA PHE A 63 10.76 4.74 6.76
C PHE A 63 11.51 5.86 6.03
N ILE A 64 10.95 6.29 4.91
CA ILE A 64 11.58 7.23 4.01
C ILE A 64 10.55 8.29 3.62
N GLU A 65 10.91 9.57 3.79
CA GLU A 65 10.14 10.66 3.21
C GLU A 65 10.50 10.80 1.73
N ALA A 66 9.49 10.62 0.87
CA ALA A 66 9.68 10.53 -0.56
C ALA A 66 8.73 11.44 -1.34
N TYR A 67 9.25 12.08 -2.38
CA TYR A 67 8.44 12.74 -3.41
C TYR A 67 7.97 11.68 -4.43
N VAL A 68 6.66 11.45 -4.46
CA VAL A 68 6.02 10.40 -5.25
C VAL A 68 5.17 11.01 -6.36
N ILE A 69 5.28 10.44 -7.56
CA ILE A 69 4.43 10.74 -8.71
C ILE A 69 3.66 9.47 -9.08
N CYS A 70 2.36 9.50 -8.83
CA CYS A 70 1.41 8.46 -9.20
C CYS A 70 0.83 8.76 -10.60
N PRO A 71 1.01 7.87 -11.60
CA PRO A 71 0.38 8.05 -12.90
C PRO A 71 -1.14 7.90 -12.82
N GLU A 72 -1.86 8.69 -13.61
CA GLU A 72 -3.34 8.69 -13.65
C GLU A 72 -3.94 7.39 -14.24
N SER A 73 -3.10 6.55 -14.86
CA SER A 73 -3.51 5.26 -15.41
C SER A 73 -3.80 4.21 -14.34
N ILE A 74 -3.39 4.43 -13.08
CA ILE A 74 -3.61 3.49 -11.98
C ILE A 74 -5.00 3.70 -11.40
N LYS A 75 -5.87 2.69 -11.57
CA LYS A 75 -7.24 2.73 -11.04
C LYS A 75 -7.31 2.69 -9.51
N ASN A 76 -6.39 1.95 -8.88
CA ASN A 76 -6.38 1.72 -7.44
C ASN A 76 -5.01 2.14 -6.87
N PRO A 77 -4.85 3.41 -6.47
CA PRO A 77 -3.59 3.87 -5.90
C PRO A 77 -3.31 3.15 -4.58
N VAL A 78 -2.05 2.77 -4.37
CA VAL A 78 -1.64 1.94 -3.22
C VAL A 78 -1.07 2.76 -2.07
N LEU A 79 -0.59 3.97 -2.36
CA LEU A 79 0.06 4.82 -1.36
C LEU A 79 -0.96 5.74 -0.69
N PRO A 80 -1.11 5.66 0.64
CA PRO A 80 -2.01 6.54 1.36
C PRO A 80 -1.43 7.95 1.47
N TYR A 81 -2.29 8.95 1.39
CA TYR A 81 -1.97 10.34 1.64
C TYR A 81 -2.97 10.89 2.63
N ARG A 82 -2.49 11.41 3.76
CA ARG A 82 -3.34 12.06 4.74
C ARG A 82 -3.47 13.53 4.38
N ASP A 83 -4.66 13.96 4.02
CA ASP A 83 -4.92 15.37 3.76
C ASP A 83 -4.93 16.13 5.10
N GLU A 84 -4.05 17.11 5.25
CA GLU A 84 -3.93 17.90 6.48
C GLU A 84 -5.16 18.77 6.73
N LYS A 85 -5.89 19.14 5.67
CA LYS A 85 -7.06 20.03 5.77
C LYS A 85 -8.30 19.29 6.25
N SER A 86 -8.61 18.15 5.65
CA SER A 86 -9.78 17.34 6.01
C SER A 86 -9.50 16.31 7.10
N GLY A 87 -8.23 15.97 7.35
CA GLY A 87 -7.83 14.90 8.26
C GLY A 87 -8.11 13.50 7.73
N VAL A 88 -8.60 13.38 6.48
CA VAL A 88 -9.01 12.13 5.85
C VAL A 88 -7.82 11.43 5.18
N LEU A 89 -7.81 10.10 5.25
CA LEU A 89 -6.87 9.26 4.52
C LEU A 89 -7.39 9.05 3.09
N LEU A 90 -6.65 9.55 2.11
CA LEU A 90 -6.98 9.48 0.69
C LEU A 90 -5.94 8.64 -0.04
N PHE A 91 -6.32 8.15 -1.23
CA PHE A 91 -5.42 7.45 -2.15
C PHE A 91 -5.40 8.20 -3.48
N PRO A 92 -4.73 9.37 -3.55
CA PRO A 92 -4.79 10.24 -4.72
C PRO A 92 -3.88 9.74 -5.86
N THR A 93 -4.27 10.10 -7.08
CA THR A 93 -3.37 10.13 -8.25
C THR A 93 -2.71 11.50 -8.36
N GLY A 94 -1.54 11.59 -9.00
CA GLY A 94 -0.76 12.82 -9.10
C GLY A 94 0.46 12.85 -8.19
N THR A 95 0.87 14.06 -7.78
CA THR A 95 2.13 14.27 -7.06
C THR A 95 1.89 14.61 -5.60
N PHE A 96 2.57 13.91 -4.69
CA PHE A 96 2.50 14.18 -3.25
C PHE A 96 3.81 13.80 -2.55
N ILE A 97 3.96 14.31 -1.33
CA ILE A 97 5.08 14.02 -0.44
C ILE A 97 4.51 13.30 0.78
N GLY A 98 5.18 12.24 1.21
CA GLY A 98 4.80 11.50 2.40
C GLY A 98 5.91 10.61 2.90
N VAL A 99 5.74 10.14 4.14
CA VAL A 99 6.63 9.17 4.78
C VAL A 99 6.07 7.77 4.57
N TYR A 100 6.83 6.92 3.90
CA TYR A 100 6.41 5.57 3.51
C TYR A 100 7.42 4.53 3.93
N TYR A 101 6.95 3.29 4.06
CA TYR A 101 7.85 2.17 4.27
C TYR A 101 8.57 1.80 2.97
N SER A 102 9.85 1.50 3.06
CA SER A 102 10.73 1.17 1.93
C SER A 102 10.15 0.10 0.99
N GLU A 103 9.57 -0.98 1.52
CA GLU A 103 8.99 -2.05 0.69
C GLU A 103 7.70 -1.61 -0.02
N GLU A 104 6.92 -0.70 0.57
CA GLU A 104 5.76 -0.10 -0.11
C GLU A 104 6.19 0.77 -1.27
N LEU A 105 7.29 1.51 -1.12
CA LEU A 105 7.87 2.31 -2.20
C LEU A 105 8.45 1.44 -3.32
N LYS A 106 9.11 0.33 -2.98
CA LYS A 106 9.60 -0.66 -3.97
C LYS A 106 8.44 -1.27 -4.74
N TYR A 107 7.35 -1.60 -4.05
CA TYR A 107 6.12 -2.08 -4.67
C TYR A 107 5.45 -1.01 -5.54
N ALA A 108 5.40 0.24 -5.09
CA ALA A 108 4.87 1.34 -5.90
C ALA A 108 5.68 1.52 -7.19
N GLN A 109 7.02 1.47 -7.12
CA GLN A 109 7.86 1.54 -8.33
C GLN A 109 7.57 0.41 -9.31
N SER A 110 7.32 -0.82 -8.84
CA SER A 110 7.01 -1.96 -9.72
C SER A 110 5.66 -1.80 -10.44
N ILE A 111 4.72 -1.05 -9.87
CA ILE A 111 3.42 -0.73 -10.48
C ILE A 111 3.53 0.47 -11.45
N GLY A 112 4.65 1.20 -11.45
CA GLY A 112 4.91 2.32 -12.35
C GLY A 112 4.89 3.71 -11.70
N TYR A 113 4.92 3.79 -10.37
CA TYR A 113 5.12 5.06 -9.69
C TYR A 113 6.55 5.56 -9.92
N THR A 114 6.69 6.88 -10.08
CA THR A 114 8.02 7.51 -10.11
C THR A 114 8.33 8.11 -8.74
N VAL A 115 9.38 7.62 -8.09
CA VAL A 115 9.87 8.14 -6.81
C VAL A 115 11.13 8.96 -7.06
N LYS A 116 11.11 10.27 -6.80
CA LYS A 116 12.18 11.18 -7.26
C LYS A 116 13.17 11.63 -6.20
N ARG A 117 12.73 11.90 -4.97
CA ARG A 117 13.58 12.58 -4.00
C ARG A 117 13.33 12.05 -2.60
N TYR A 118 14.41 11.68 -1.92
CA TYR A 118 14.44 11.45 -0.48
C TYR A 118 14.83 12.75 0.19
N LEU A 119 13.92 13.35 0.93
CA LEU A 119 14.17 14.57 1.66
C LEU A 119 13.91 14.28 3.12
N TYR A 120 14.96 14.23 3.94
CA TYR A 120 14.76 14.38 5.37
C TYR A 120 15.92 15.18 5.97
N GLU A 121 15.76 16.50 6.00
CA GLU A 121 16.60 17.39 6.80
C GLU A 121 15.86 17.66 8.11
N ARG A 122 16.44 17.31 9.26
CA ARG A 122 15.88 17.73 10.54
C ARG A 122 16.02 19.26 10.67
N PRO A 123 14.99 19.99 11.13
CA PRO A 123 15.26 21.17 11.94
C PRO A 123 15.88 20.69 13.26
N ILE A 124 17.07 21.24 13.55
CA ILE A 124 17.82 21.04 14.80
C ILE A 124 17.06 21.70 15.94
#